data_AF-A0A0G0TRN1-F1
#
_entry.id   AF-A0A0G0TRN1-F1
#
_cell.length_a   1.000
_cell.length_b   1.000
_cell.length_c   1.000
_cell.angle_alpha   90.00
_cell.angle_beta   90.00
_cell.angle_gamma   90.00
#
_symmetry.space_group_name_H-M   'P 1'
#
loop_
_entity.id
_entity.type
_entity.pdbx_description
1 polymer ?
#
loop_
_entity_poly.entity_id
_entity_poly.type
_entity_poly.pdbx_seq_one_letter_code
_entity_poly.pdbx_strand_id
1 'polypeptide(L)'
;MFSMLDRYIPQIKEVIKDFDPSLRNRYFIFGSSISKERFNDIDIGVIGANASGIRVSDLKEKIEDTTIPYFFDIIDFDSAEKSFTDYVFNNKVLWMN
;
A
#
# COMPACT_ATOMS: atom_id res chain seq x y z
N MET A 1 7.16 -19.41 8.13
CA MET A 1 6.75 -19.50 6.71
C MET A 1 6.79 -18.09 6.16
N PHE A 2 7.76 -17.79 5.29
CA PHE A 2 7.82 -16.46 4.67
C PHE A 2 6.67 -16.35 3.68
N SER A 3 5.82 -15.33 3.84
CA SER A 3 4.74 -15.07 2.88
C SER A 3 5.35 -14.72 1.52
N MET A 4 4.65 -14.97 0.41
CA MET A 4 5.14 -14.53 -0.91
C MET A 4 5.36 -13.01 -0.95
N LEU A 5 4.55 -12.26 -0.19
CA LEU A 5 4.66 -10.82 -0.03
C LEU A 5 6.00 -10.39 0.61
N ASP A 6 6.52 -11.16 1.57
CA ASP A 6 7.73 -10.81 2.34
C ASP A 6 8.94 -10.55 1.42
N ARG A 7 8.99 -11.21 0.26
CA ARG A 7 10.06 -11.05 -0.75
C ARG A 7 10.07 -9.67 -1.41
N TYR A 8 8.92 -9.01 -1.47
CA TYR A 8 8.73 -7.75 -2.20
C TYR A 8 8.62 -6.54 -1.28
N ILE A 9 8.47 -6.74 0.04
CA ILE A 9 8.42 -5.65 1.03
C ILE A 9 9.59 -4.65 0.86
N PRO A 10 10.86 -5.06 0.69
CA PRO A 10 11.95 -4.12 0.52
C PRO A 10 11.78 -3.21 -0.70
N GLN A 11 11.41 -3.78 -1.86
CA GLN A 11 11.19 -3.01 -3.08
C GLN A 11 9.99 -2.06 -2.94
N ILE A 12 8.89 -2.50 -2.33
CA ILE A 12 7.72 -1.63 -2.09
C ILE A 12 8.11 -0.45 -1.18
N LYS A 13 8.92 -0.70 -0.14
CA LYS A 13 9.42 0.37 0.75
C LYS A 13 10.33 1.35 0.01
N GLU A 14 11.17 0.87 -0.90
CA GLU A 14 12.02 1.73 -1.74
C GLU A 14 11.16 2.63 -2.63
N VAL A 15 10.16 2.09 -3.31
CA VAL A 15 9.26 2.89 -4.16
C VAL A 15 8.49 3.93 -3.35
N ILE A 16 7.97 3.55 -2.17
CA ILE A 16 7.30 4.50 -1.27
C ILE A 16 8.25 5.62 -0.84
N LYS A 17 9.49 5.29 -0.49
CA LYS A 17 10.50 6.27 -0.08
C LYS A 17 10.92 7.19 -1.23
N ASP A 18 11.03 6.67 -2.45
CA ASP A 18 11.36 7.48 -3.62
C ASP A 18 10.21 8.39 -4.03
N PHE A 19 8.97 7.95 -3.80
CA PHE A 19 7.76 8.73 -4.07
C PHE A 19 7.47 9.81 -3.00
N ASP A 20 7.62 9.46 -1.73
CA ASP A 20 7.44 10.37 -0.58
C ASP A 20 8.69 10.34 0.33
N PRO A 21 9.78 11.01 -0.07
CA PRO A 21 11.05 11.00 0.67
C PRO A 21 10.95 11.58 2.08
N SER A 22 9.99 12.48 2.28
CA SER A 22 9.70 13.10 3.57
C SER A 22 8.81 12.25 4.48
N LEU A 23 8.26 11.14 3.97
CA LEU A 23 7.30 10.26 4.66
C LEU A 23 6.17 11.06 5.33
N ARG A 24 5.61 12.05 4.62
CA ARG A 24 4.51 12.89 5.13
C ARG A 24 3.19 12.16 5.16
N ASN A 25 3.10 11.04 4.46
CA ASN A 25 1.93 10.16 4.41
C ASN A 25 2.24 8.86 5.13
N ARG A 26 1.20 8.14 5.60
CA ARG A 26 1.36 6.78 6.13
C ARG A 26 0.91 5.77 5.10
N TYR A 27 1.69 4.71 4.93
CA TYR A 27 1.44 3.65 3.96
C TYR A 27 1.31 2.31 4.65
N PHE A 28 0.35 1.51 4.22
CA PHE A 28 0.17 0.15 4.75
C PHE A 28 -0.37 -0.80 3.70
N ILE A 29 0.01 -2.07 3.80
CA ILE A 29 -0.56 -3.16 3.01
C ILE A 29 -1.71 -3.78 3.79
N PHE A 30 -2.82 -4.04 3.12
CA PHE A 30 -3.97 -4.73 3.69
C PHE A 30 -4.50 -5.83 2.76
N GLY A 31 -5.64 -6.43 3.11
CA GLY A 31 -6.36 -7.35 2.24
C GLY A 31 -5.73 -8.75 2.15
N SER A 32 -5.81 -9.33 0.95
CA SER A 32 -5.53 -10.77 0.77
C SER A 32 -4.04 -11.11 0.88
N SER A 33 -3.17 -10.18 0.48
CA SER A 33 -1.72 -10.34 0.43
C SER A 33 -1.05 -10.59 1.79
N ILE A 34 -1.68 -10.12 2.88
CA ILE A 34 -1.17 -10.29 4.26
C ILE A 34 -1.86 -11.42 5.04
N SER A 35 -2.92 -12.00 4.46
CA SER A 35 -3.79 -13.00 5.10
C SER A 35 -3.79 -14.37 4.40
N LYS A 36 -3.37 -14.43 3.13
CA LYS A 36 -3.32 -15.66 2.33
C LYS A 36 -1.91 -15.95 1.84
N GLU A 37 -1.59 -17.24 1.69
CA GLU A 37 -0.34 -17.69 1.08
C GLU A 37 -0.28 -17.36 -0.43
N ARG A 38 -1.43 -17.41 -1.11
CA ARG A 38 -1.61 -17.03 -2.51
C ARG A 38 -2.58 -15.86 -2.63
N PHE A 39 -2.20 -14.86 -3.41
CA PHE A 39 -2.94 -13.63 -3.69
C PHE A 39 -2.62 -13.17 -5.13
N ASN A 40 -3.49 -12.33 -5.69
CA ASN A 40 -3.37 -11.85 -7.07
C ASN A 40 -2.90 -10.40 -7.15
N ASP A 41 -3.17 -9.64 -6.09
CA ASP A 41 -2.97 -8.22 -5.95
C ASP A 41 -2.40 -7.87 -4.57
N ILE A 42 -1.81 -6.69 -4.50
CA ILE A 42 -1.32 -6.07 -3.27
C ILE A 42 -2.11 -4.77 -3.07
N ASP A 43 -2.95 -4.76 -2.04
CA ASP A 43 -3.73 -3.58 -1.65
C ASP A 43 -2.88 -2.66 -0.76
N ILE A 44 -2.67 -1.41 -1.18
CA ILE A 44 -1.93 -0.38 -0.45
C ILE A 44 -2.88 0.75 -0.06
N GLY A 45 -2.94 1.05 1.23
CA GLY A 45 -3.63 2.22 1.75
C GLY A 45 -2.68 3.39 1.99
N VAL A 46 -3.14 4.60 1.68
CA VAL A 46 -2.41 5.86 1.89
C VAL A 46 -3.23 6.78 2.79
N ILE A 47 -2.65 7.28 3.87
CA ILE A 47 -3.25 8.32 4.75
C ILE A 47 -2.40 9.58 4.69
N GLY A 48 -3.04 10.74 4.57
CA GLY A 48 -2.41 12.06 4.51
C GLY A 48 -2.26 12.62 3.09
N ALA A 49 -2.76 11.91 2.06
CA ALA A 49 -2.65 12.30 0.67
C ALA A 49 -3.27 13.69 0.42
N ASN A 50 -4.41 13.97 1.05
CA ASN A 50 -5.07 15.28 0.93
C ASN A 50 -4.23 16.42 1.51
N ALA A 51 -3.55 16.18 2.63
CA ALA A 51 -2.75 17.19 3.32
C ALA A 51 -1.38 17.41 2.66
N SER A 52 -0.80 16.37 2.06
CA SER A 52 0.49 16.44 1.37
C SER A 52 0.36 16.86 -0.10
N GLY A 53 -0.83 16.71 -0.69
CA GLY A 53 -1.12 17.04 -2.09
C GLY A 53 -0.64 15.97 -3.08
N ILE A 54 -0.23 14.81 -2.61
CA ILE A 54 0.15 13.70 -3.49
C ILE A 54 -1.09 13.11 -4.15
N ARG A 55 -0.91 12.54 -5.35
CA ARG A 55 -1.96 11.78 -6.02
C ARG A 55 -1.60 10.30 -5.97
N VAL A 56 -2.53 9.47 -5.48
CA VAL A 56 -2.31 8.02 -5.42
C VAL A 56 -2.12 7.39 -6.80
N SER A 57 -2.62 8.02 -7.87
CA SER A 57 -2.35 7.62 -9.26
C SER A 57 -0.86 7.66 -9.59
N ASP A 58 -0.13 8.65 -9.08
CA ASP A 58 1.28 8.86 -9.41
C ASP A 58 2.15 7.81 -8.69
N LEU A 59 1.73 7.38 -7.49
CA LEU A 59 2.34 6.22 -6.82
C LEU A 59 2.07 4.92 -7.59
N LYS A 60 0.85 4.77 -8.14
CA LYS A 60 0.48 3.60 -8.94
C LYS A 60 1.37 3.49 -10.18
N GLU A 61 1.55 4.57 -10.92
CA GLU A 61 2.44 4.62 -12.09
C GLU A 61 3.88 4.20 -11.71
N LYS A 62 4.43 4.74 -10.62
CA LYS A 62 5.77 4.37 -10.14
C LYS A 62 5.92 2.90 -9.75
N ILE A 63 4.86 2.32 -9.17
CA ILE A 63 4.87 0.91 -8.79
C ILE A 63 4.73 -0.01 -10.01
N GLU A 64 3.93 0.40 -11.01
CA GLU A 64 3.77 -0.34 -12.28
C GLU A 64 5.08 -0.42 -13.07
N ASP A 65 6.01 0.52 -12.89
CA ASP A 65 7.35 0.48 -13.47
C ASP A 65 8.31 -0.53 -12.79
N THR A 66 7.88 -1.20 -11.71
CA THR A 66 8.70 -2.20 -11.01
C THR A 66 8.60 -3.59 -11.65
N THR A 67 9.51 -4.49 -11.26
CA THR A 67 9.47 -5.90 -11.68
C THR A 67 8.66 -6.80 -10.74
N ILE A 68 7.83 -6.21 -9.86
CA ILE A 68 7.04 -6.97 -8.89
C ILE A 68 5.89 -7.66 -9.65
N PRO A 69 5.77 -9.00 -9.60
CA PRO A 69 4.83 -9.74 -10.45
C PRO A 69 3.41 -9.80 -9.84
N TYR A 70 2.90 -8.66 -9.37
CA TYR A 70 1.56 -8.53 -8.79
C TYR A 70 0.89 -7.24 -9.27
N PHE A 71 -0.43 -7.26 -9.35
CA PHE A 71 -1.19 -6.02 -9.50
C PHE A 71 -1.19 -5.25 -8.19
N PHE A 72 -1.32 -3.93 -8.29
CA PHE A 72 -1.43 -3.05 -7.14
C PHE A 72 -2.74 -2.28 -7.18
N ASP A 73 -3.49 -2.35 -6.08
CA ASP A 73 -4.61 -1.46 -5.82
C ASP A 73 -4.18 -0.45 -4.76
N ILE A 74 -4.26 0.85 -5.10
CA ILE A 74 -3.79 1.92 -4.22
C ILE A 74 -4.98 2.81 -3.88
N ILE A 75 -5.32 2.82 -2.60
CA ILE A 75 -6.51 3.51 -2.10
C ILE A 75 -6.10 4.69 -1.23
N ASP A 76 -6.69 5.85 -1.52
CA ASP A 76 -6.63 7.01 -0.64
C ASP A 76 -7.61 6.84 0.53
N PHE A 77 -7.07 6.62 1.73
CA PHE A 77 -7.86 6.45 2.95
C PHE A 77 -8.30 7.78 3.57
N ASP A 78 -7.85 8.93 3.06
CA ASP A 78 -8.41 10.22 3.46
C ASP A 78 -9.81 10.44 2.85
N SER A 79 -10.11 9.78 1.72
CA SER A 79 -11.38 9.90 0.99
C SER A 79 -12.25 8.63 1.02
N ALA A 80 -11.72 7.51 1.53
CA ALA A 80 -12.44 6.25 1.62
C ALA A 80 -13.62 6.28 2.62
N GLU A 81 -14.65 5.49 2.33
CA GLU A 81 -15.83 5.38 3.21
C GLU A 81 -15.45 4.89 4.60
N LYS A 82 -16.06 5.49 5.63
CA LYS A 82 -15.75 5.14 7.03
C LYS A 82 -15.97 3.65 7.33
N SER A 83 -17.04 3.05 6.80
CA SER A 83 -17.34 1.62 6.96
C SER A 83 -16.21 0.73 6.43
N PHE A 84 -15.65 1.08 5.27
CA PHE A 84 -14.51 0.39 4.67
C PHE A 84 -13.24 0.59 5.51
N THR A 85 -12.96 1.84 5.90
CA THR A 85 -11.81 2.17 6.75
C THR A 85 -11.85 1.42 8.09
N ASP A 86 -13.01 1.39 8.75
CA ASP A 86 -13.23 0.64 9.99
C ASP A 86 -13.01 -0.87 9.77
N TYR A 87 -13.54 -1.42 8.67
CA TYR A 87 -13.34 -2.83 8.33
C TYR A 87 -11.86 -3.16 8.15
N VAL A 88 -11.10 -2.35 7.41
CA VAL A 88 -9.66 -2.58 7.17
C VAL A 88 -8.86 -2.52 8.48
N PHE A 89 -9.09 -1.50 9.31
CA PHE A 89 -8.35 -1.33 10.57
C PHE A 89 -8.78 -2.27 11.70
N ASN A 90 -9.98 -2.86 11.65
CA ASN A 90 -10.37 -3.95 12.53
C ASN A 90 -9.72 -5.29 12.14
N ASN A 91 -9.11 -5.37 10.96
CA ASN A 91 -8.32 -6.50 10.49
C ASN A 91 -6.82 -6.20 10.60
N LYS A 92 -6.00 -7.18 10.21
CA LYS A 92 -4.54 -7.01 10.15
C LYS A 92 -4.18 -5.99 9.06
N VAL A 93 -3.19 -5.15 9.33
CA VAL A 93 -2.50 -4.30 8.35
C VAL A 93 -0.99 -4.41 8.55
N LEU A 94 -0.21 -4.15 7.51
CA LEU A 94 1.24 -4.12 7.56
C LEU A 94 1.74 -2.70 7.22
N TRP A 95 2.27 -1.99 8.22
CA TRP A 95 2.81 -0.65 8.03
C TRP A 95 4.14 -0.66 7.28
N MET A 96 4.28 0.29 6.35
CA MET A 96 5.41 0.36 5.42
C MET A 96 6.39 1.48 5.74
N ASN A 97 6.04 2.41 6.64
CA ASN A 97 6.90 3.48 7.14
C ASN A 97 6.70 3.80 8.62
#